data_AF-A0A484LY67-F1
#
_entry.id   AF-A0A484LY67-F1
#
_cell.length_a   1.000
_cell.length_b   1.000
_cell.length_c   1.000
_cell.angle_alpha   90.00
_cell.angle_beta   90.00
_cell.angle_gamma   90.00
#
_symmetry.space_group_name_H-M   'P 1'
#
loop_
_entity.id
_entity.type
_entity.pdbx_description
1 polymer ?
#
loop_
_entity_poly.entity_id
_entity_poly.type
_entity_poly.pdbx_seq_one_letter_code
_entity_poly.pdbx_strand_id
1 'polypeptide(L)'
;MKRAQTEFESEALEEALKAQLLEHFDRNNYAKLATCFEDILQKDPTCEYSLGRLVCLYQKGDYSTEKLVEKIASNLDATCAKCNIWREFASLLLKLSQIEGDCVSVCADDDDDDGPKQQPSEFVSSRVPEIFIAPGSGESWRLRCRWWLTRHFSKSILVSDIASGDLELLTYKAAASCHLYGREFGYVVQVSEFLKNTNNTDMLFILNRHVHNSAGFYLNLDRKML
;
A
#
# COMPACT_ATOMS: atom_id res chain seq x y z
N MET A 1 31.39 15.69 -5.82
CA MET A 1 30.03 15.81 -5.25
C MET A 1 29.16 16.81 -6.01
N LYS A 2 29.47 18.11 -6.07
CA LYS A 2 28.61 19.09 -6.79
C LYS A 2 28.32 18.75 -8.25
N ARG A 3 29.31 18.33 -9.04
CA ARG A 3 29.15 17.98 -10.47
C ARG A 3 28.19 16.81 -10.71
N ALA A 4 28.33 15.74 -9.93
CA ALA A 4 27.47 14.56 -10.00
C ALA A 4 26.01 14.88 -9.60
N GLN A 5 25.82 15.82 -8.66
CA GLN A 5 24.50 16.33 -8.30
C GLN A 5 23.86 17.08 -9.48
N THR A 6 24.64 17.90 -10.19
CA THR A 6 24.14 18.71 -11.33
C THR A 6 23.84 17.85 -12.55
N GLU A 7 24.65 16.83 -12.81
CA GLU A 7 24.41 15.86 -13.90
C GLU A 7 23.16 15.02 -13.62
N PHE A 8 22.96 14.57 -12.38
CA PHE A 8 21.77 13.83 -11.95
C PHE A 8 20.48 14.66 -12.09
N GLU A 9 20.52 15.93 -11.68
CA GLU A 9 19.38 16.86 -11.82
C GLU A 9 19.05 17.16 -13.29
N SER A 10 20.06 17.24 -14.16
CA SER A 10 19.89 17.47 -15.60
C SER A 10 19.25 16.29 -16.32
N GLU A 11 19.64 15.06 -15.99
CA GLU A 11 19.06 13.85 -16.59
C GLU A 11 17.62 13.60 -16.14
N ALA A 12 17.30 13.85 -14.86
CA ALA A 12 15.95 13.71 -14.35
C ALA A 12 14.98 14.71 -15.03
N LEU A 13 15.46 15.92 -15.31
CA LEU A 13 14.70 16.95 -16.02
C LEU A 13 14.45 16.57 -17.49
N GLU A 14 15.46 16.01 -18.18
CA GLU A 14 15.31 15.57 -19.57
C GLU A 14 14.25 14.47 -19.72
N GLU A 15 14.26 13.48 -18.82
CA GLU A 15 13.27 12.40 -18.83
C GLU A 15 11.86 12.91 -18.50
N ALA A 16 11.73 13.84 -17.55
CA ALA A 16 10.46 14.49 -17.25
C ALA A 16 9.89 15.25 -18.46
N LEU A 17 10.73 15.95 -19.22
CA LEU A 17 10.33 16.66 -20.44
C LEU A 17 9.91 15.68 -21.55
N LYS A 18 10.64 14.58 -21.75
CA LYS A 18 10.25 13.53 -22.70
C LYS A 18 8.90 12.93 -22.36
N ALA A 19 8.65 12.64 -21.08
CA ALA A 19 7.37 12.10 -20.63
C ALA A 19 6.22 13.08 -20.88
N GLN A 20 6.42 14.38 -20.60
CA GLN A 20 5.41 15.41 -20.87
C GLN A 20 5.12 15.59 -22.36
N LEU A 21 6.15 15.56 -23.22
CA LEU A 21 5.97 15.63 -24.67
C LEU A 21 5.25 14.40 -25.19
N LEU A 22 5.63 13.20 -24.74
CA LEU A 22 4.96 11.96 -25.10
C LEU A 22 3.49 11.99 -24.68
N GLU A 23 3.20 12.50 -23.49
CA GLU A 23 1.83 12.66 -23.01
C GLU A 23 1.03 13.62 -23.91
N HIS A 24 1.66 14.69 -24.36
CA HIS A 24 1.00 15.67 -25.22
C HIS A 24 0.72 15.12 -26.62
N PHE A 25 1.68 14.39 -27.21
CA PHE A 25 1.62 13.96 -28.61
C PHE A 25 1.07 12.54 -28.82
N ASP A 26 1.18 11.64 -27.84
CA ASP A 26 0.76 10.24 -27.92
C ASP A 26 0.03 9.79 -26.63
N ARG A 27 -0.95 10.61 -26.22
CA ARG A 27 -1.70 10.45 -24.95
C ARG A 27 -2.39 9.11 -24.74
N ASN A 28 -2.60 8.34 -25.81
CA ASN A 28 -3.29 7.05 -25.78
C ASN A 28 -2.31 5.88 -25.63
N ASN A 29 -1.00 6.12 -25.67
CA ASN A 29 0.02 5.08 -25.54
C ASN A 29 0.36 4.81 -24.08
N TYR A 30 -0.63 4.29 -23.35
CA TYR A 30 -0.56 4.15 -21.89
C TYR A 30 0.61 3.29 -21.42
N ALA A 31 0.96 2.23 -22.16
CA ALA A 31 2.11 1.39 -21.83
C ALA A 31 3.44 2.15 -21.89
N LYS A 32 3.65 2.97 -22.92
CA LYS A 32 4.86 3.80 -23.02
C LYS A 32 4.87 4.91 -21.97
N LEU A 33 3.73 5.57 -21.75
CA LEU A 33 3.60 6.61 -20.72
C LEU A 33 3.90 6.05 -19.33
N ALA A 34 3.31 4.90 -18.99
CA ALA A 34 3.58 4.20 -17.74
C ALA A 34 5.09 3.92 -17.58
N THR A 35 5.74 3.39 -18.61
CA THR A 35 7.18 3.11 -18.60
C THR A 35 8.00 4.37 -18.33
N CYS A 36 7.70 5.49 -19.02
CA CYS A 36 8.40 6.76 -18.79
C CYS A 36 8.24 7.24 -17.34
N PHE A 37 7.04 7.18 -16.77
CA PHE A 37 6.83 7.58 -15.38
C PHE A 37 7.48 6.60 -14.38
N GLU A 38 7.48 5.30 -14.68
CA GLU A 38 8.18 4.28 -13.89
C GLU A 38 9.69 4.55 -13.85
N ASP A 39 10.30 4.92 -14.98
CA ASP A 39 11.73 5.23 -15.12
C ASP A 39 12.12 6.50 -14.36
N ILE A 40 11.28 7.55 -14.44
CA ILE A 40 11.48 8.78 -13.64
C ILE A 40 11.44 8.43 -12.15
N LEU A 41 10.44 7.67 -11.70
CA LEU A 41 10.32 7.29 -10.29
C LEU A 41 11.41 6.32 -9.81
N GLN A 42 12.01 5.57 -10.74
CA GLN A 42 13.16 4.72 -10.43
C GLN A 42 14.39 5.56 -10.08
N LYS A 43 14.57 6.71 -10.74
CA LYS A 43 15.66 7.65 -10.46
C LYS A 43 15.32 8.57 -9.29
N ASP A 44 14.10 9.11 -9.27
CA ASP A 44 13.60 10.02 -8.24
C ASP A 44 12.23 9.54 -7.71
N PRO A 45 12.23 8.75 -6.62
CA PRO A 45 11.00 8.30 -5.97
C PRO A 45 10.15 9.44 -5.40
N THR A 46 10.68 10.65 -5.26
CA THR A 46 9.96 11.81 -4.69
C THR A 46 9.14 12.58 -5.72
N CYS A 47 9.24 12.22 -7.01
CA CYS A 47 8.54 12.89 -8.09
C CYS A 47 7.01 12.72 -8.02
N GLU A 48 6.33 13.65 -7.33
CA GLU A 48 4.86 13.63 -7.14
C GLU A 48 4.10 13.64 -8.47
N TYR A 49 4.61 14.34 -9.49
CA TYR A 49 3.98 14.41 -10.80
C TYR A 49 3.89 13.01 -11.44
N SER A 50 5.03 12.33 -11.59
CA SER A 50 5.08 10.99 -12.18
C SER A 50 4.24 9.98 -11.39
N LEU A 51 4.27 10.05 -10.05
CA LEU A 51 3.43 9.19 -9.22
C LEU A 51 1.94 9.47 -9.43
N GLY A 52 1.54 10.74 -9.46
CA GLY A 52 0.16 11.15 -9.75
C GLY A 52 -0.31 10.67 -11.13
N ARG A 53 0.57 10.69 -12.14
CA ARG A 53 0.27 10.15 -13.47
C ARG A 53 0.03 8.65 -13.47
N LEU A 54 0.82 7.88 -12.74
CA LEU A 54 0.60 6.44 -12.59
C LEU A 54 -0.71 6.14 -11.85
N VAL A 55 -1.07 6.93 -10.83
CA VAL A 55 -2.38 6.83 -10.16
C VAL A 55 -3.51 7.08 -11.16
N CYS A 56 -3.41 8.11 -12.03
CA CYS A 56 -4.41 8.36 -13.06
C CYS A 56 -4.55 7.22 -14.07
N LEU A 57 -3.44 6.60 -14.49
CA LEU A 57 -3.48 5.43 -15.39
C LEU A 57 -4.13 4.23 -14.70
N TYR A 58 -3.82 3.99 -13.43
CA TYR A 58 -4.45 2.94 -12.63
C TYR A 58 -5.96 3.14 -12.50
N GLN A 59 -6.41 4.36 -12.21
CA GLN A 59 -7.84 4.68 -12.09
C GLN A 59 -8.61 4.47 -13.41
N LYS A 60 -7.93 4.55 -14.57
CA LYS A 60 -8.51 4.24 -15.88
C LYS A 60 -8.49 2.75 -16.23
N GLY A 61 -7.83 1.91 -15.42
CA GLY A 61 -7.65 0.49 -15.70
C GLY A 61 -6.43 0.17 -16.57
N ASP A 62 -5.58 1.15 -16.87
CA ASP A 62 -4.44 1.03 -17.78
C ASP A 62 -3.10 0.78 -17.05
N TYR A 63 -3.14 0.52 -15.74
CA TYR A 63 -1.95 0.26 -14.92
C TYR A 63 -2.23 -0.75 -13.81
N SER A 64 -1.27 -1.60 -13.48
CA SER A 64 -1.50 -2.70 -12.53
C SER A 64 -1.48 -2.25 -11.07
N THR A 65 -2.27 -2.93 -10.25
CA THR A 65 -2.35 -2.68 -8.79
C THR A 65 -0.99 -2.89 -8.15
N GLU A 66 -0.32 -4.00 -8.47
CA GLU A 66 0.96 -4.43 -7.90
C GLU A 66 2.06 -3.41 -8.19
N LYS A 67 2.17 -2.98 -9.45
CA LYS A 67 3.17 -1.99 -9.86
C LYS A 67 2.94 -0.64 -9.15
N LEU A 68 1.68 -0.22 -9.01
CA LEU A 68 1.38 1.02 -8.31
C LEU A 68 1.72 0.94 -6.82
N VAL A 69 1.43 -0.19 -6.17
CA VAL A 69 1.79 -0.44 -4.76
C VAL A 69 3.30 -0.30 -4.55
N GLU A 70 4.14 -0.86 -5.43
CA GLU A 70 5.60 -0.71 -5.32
C GLU A 70 6.07 0.72 -5.53
N LYS A 71 5.48 1.45 -6.49
CA LYS A 71 5.88 2.84 -6.76
C LYS A 71 5.46 3.78 -5.63
N ILE A 72 4.29 3.58 -5.04
CA ILE A 72 3.89 4.31 -3.83
C ILE A 72 4.78 3.92 -2.65
N ALA A 73 5.08 2.64 -2.46
CA ALA A 73 5.96 2.18 -1.39
C ALA A 73 7.36 2.81 -1.50
N SER A 74 7.92 2.89 -2.72
CA SER A 74 9.21 3.55 -2.97
C SER A 74 9.17 5.06 -2.65
N ASN A 75 8.05 5.73 -2.93
CA ASN A 75 7.85 7.12 -2.51
C ASN A 75 7.78 7.28 -0.98
N LEU A 76 7.12 6.34 -0.29
CA LEU A 76 7.05 6.28 1.17
C LEU A 76 8.39 5.93 1.82
N ASP A 77 9.26 5.19 1.13
CA ASP A 77 10.65 4.97 1.56
C ASP A 77 11.43 6.29 1.61
N ALA A 78 11.23 7.15 0.61
CA ALA A 78 11.95 8.41 0.45
C ALA A 78 11.35 9.59 1.23
N THR A 79 10.04 9.61 1.48
CA THR A 79 9.32 10.77 2.03
C THR A 79 8.50 10.41 3.27
N CYS A 80 7.90 11.40 3.96
CA CYS A 80 6.82 11.15 4.94
C CYS A 80 5.44 11.08 4.27
N ALA A 81 5.37 11.48 3.00
CA ALA A 81 4.23 11.62 2.11
C ALA A 81 3.02 12.39 2.66
N LYS A 82 2.20 12.89 1.74
CA LYS A 82 0.93 13.55 2.04
C LYS A 82 -0.18 12.53 2.27
N CYS A 83 -1.28 12.96 2.90
CA CYS A 83 -2.45 12.13 3.19
C CYS A 83 -2.97 11.36 1.96
N ASN A 84 -3.04 12.00 0.79
CA ASN A 84 -3.53 11.38 -0.44
C ASN A 84 -2.71 10.15 -0.88
N ILE A 85 -1.38 10.17 -0.67
CA ILE A 85 -0.52 9.02 -1.00
C ILE A 85 -0.80 7.85 -0.04
N TRP A 86 -0.93 8.13 1.26
CA TRP A 86 -1.30 7.12 2.25
C TRP A 86 -2.70 6.54 2.00
N ARG A 87 -3.65 7.38 1.60
CA ARG A 87 -5.01 6.98 1.21
C ARG A 87 -5.01 6.01 0.04
N GLU A 88 -4.31 6.35 -1.04
CA GLU A 88 -4.18 5.48 -2.22
C GLU A 88 -3.48 4.17 -1.84
N PHE A 89 -2.39 4.24 -1.06
CA PHE A 89 -1.67 3.06 -0.60
C PHE A 89 -2.56 2.11 0.21
N ALA A 90 -3.26 2.61 1.22
CA ALA A 90 -4.18 1.81 2.03
C ALA A 90 -5.29 1.18 1.18
N SER A 91 -5.81 1.91 0.19
CA SER A 91 -6.88 1.44 -0.70
C SER A 91 -6.40 0.31 -1.61
N LEU A 92 -5.18 0.41 -2.15
CA LEU A 92 -4.56 -0.66 -2.94
C LEU A 92 -4.31 -1.91 -2.10
N LEU A 93 -3.82 -1.76 -0.86
CA LEU A 93 -3.62 -2.87 0.07
C LEU A 93 -4.93 -3.59 0.37
N LEU A 94 -6.01 -2.84 0.60
CA LEU A 94 -7.34 -3.40 0.78
C LEU A 94 -7.80 -4.17 -0.46
N LYS A 95 -7.63 -3.60 -1.66
CA LYS A 95 -7.98 -4.29 -2.91
C LYS A 95 -7.22 -5.60 -3.08
N LEU A 96 -5.91 -5.60 -2.81
CA LEU A 96 -5.09 -6.81 -2.88
C LEU A 96 -5.56 -7.88 -1.87
N SER A 97 -5.97 -7.48 -0.66
CA SER A 97 -6.50 -8.42 0.34
C SER A 97 -7.83 -9.07 -0.07
N GLN A 98 -8.62 -8.39 -0.90
CA GLN A 98 -9.92 -8.87 -1.37
C GLN A 98 -9.81 -9.81 -2.58
N ILE A 99 -8.92 -9.50 -3.53
CA ILE A 99 -8.69 -10.34 -4.73
C ILE A 99 -8.39 -11.78 -4.33
N GLU A 100 -7.55 -11.98 -3.32
CA GLU A 100 -7.17 -13.32 -2.88
C GLU A 100 -8.29 -14.05 -2.12
N GLY A 101 -9.23 -13.32 -1.50
CA GLY A 101 -10.37 -13.90 -0.81
C GLY A 101 -11.44 -14.46 -1.76
N ASP A 102 -11.63 -13.82 -2.91
CA ASP A 102 -12.66 -14.22 -3.90
C ASP A 102 -12.24 -15.46 -4.73
N CYS A 103 -10.94 -15.75 -4.84
CA CYS A 103 -10.44 -16.88 -5.62
C CYS A 103 -10.69 -18.27 -4.99
N VAL A 104 -11.16 -18.35 -3.73
CA VAL A 104 -11.32 -19.62 -2.99
C VAL A 104 -12.78 -20.12 -2.96
N SER A 105 -13.70 -19.45 -3.66
CA SER A 105 -15.08 -19.93 -3.83
C SER A 105 -15.26 -20.68 -5.16
N VAL A 106 -14.67 -21.88 -5.25
CA VAL A 106 -15.01 -22.84 -6.33
C VAL A 106 -15.30 -24.19 -5.70
N CYS A 107 -16.61 -24.45 -5.57
CA CYS A 107 -17.34 -25.73 -5.51
C CYS A 107 -16.69 -26.92 -4.77
N ALA A 108 -17.29 -27.28 -3.63
CA ALA A 108 -17.47 -28.70 -3.33
C ALA A 108 -18.80 -29.11 -3.95
N ASP A 109 -18.74 -29.91 -5.01
CA ASP A 109 -19.91 -30.57 -5.58
C ASP A 109 -20.55 -31.47 -4.52
N ASP A 110 -21.89 -31.49 -4.55
CA ASP A 110 -22.76 -32.29 -3.72
C ASP A 110 -22.44 -33.79 -3.89
N ASP A 111 -21.99 -34.45 -2.82
CA ASP A 111 -22.20 -35.88 -2.64
C ASP A 111 -22.91 -36.09 -1.31
N ASP A 112 -24.12 -36.64 -1.40
CA ASP A 112 -25.00 -37.04 -0.31
C ASP A 112 -24.26 -37.93 0.72
N ASP A 113 -24.08 -37.47 1.96
CA ASP A 113 -24.11 -38.36 3.14
C ASP A 113 -24.39 -37.60 4.45
N ASP A 114 -25.19 -38.24 5.30
CA ASP A 114 -25.82 -37.72 6.51
C ASP A 114 -24.80 -37.61 7.67
N GLY A 115 -24.30 -36.40 7.94
CA GLY A 115 -23.28 -36.13 8.97
C GLY A 115 -23.37 -34.72 9.57
N PRO A 116 -22.90 -34.50 10.81
CA PRO A 116 -23.21 -33.29 11.58
C PRO A 116 -22.68 -32.06 10.86
N LYS A 117 -23.60 -31.12 10.57
CA LYS A 117 -23.35 -29.82 9.94
C LYS A 117 -22.09 -29.18 10.53
N GLN A 118 -20.99 -29.27 9.78
CA GLN A 118 -19.79 -28.50 10.08
C GLN A 118 -20.18 -27.03 9.98
N GLN A 119 -20.01 -26.31 11.07
CA GLN A 119 -20.13 -24.85 11.06
C GLN A 119 -19.24 -24.31 9.94
N PRO A 120 -19.70 -23.30 9.17
CA PRO A 120 -18.89 -22.73 8.11
C PRO A 120 -17.60 -22.23 8.77
N SER A 121 -16.47 -22.81 8.36
CA SER A 121 -15.17 -22.46 8.93
C SER A 121 -14.94 -20.97 8.66
N GLU A 122 -15.08 -20.16 9.70
CA GLU A 122 -14.89 -18.72 9.74
C GLU A 122 -13.39 -18.33 9.65
N PHE A 123 -12.63 -19.08 8.85
CA PHE A 123 -11.25 -18.83 8.51
C PHE A 123 -11.21 -18.57 7.01
N VAL A 124 -11.54 -17.33 6.62
CA VAL A 124 -10.98 -16.77 5.39
C VAL A 124 -9.47 -16.79 5.62
N SER A 125 -8.81 -17.84 5.11
CA SER A 125 -7.37 -17.89 5.04
C SER A 125 -6.97 -16.76 4.11
N SER A 126 -6.73 -15.59 4.69
CA SER A 126 -6.25 -14.39 4.02
C SER A 126 -4.86 -14.70 3.47
N ARG A 127 -4.81 -15.28 2.28
CA ARG A 127 -3.53 -15.56 1.65
C ARG A 127 -2.88 -14.21 1.36
N VAL A 128 -1.64 -14.09 1.80
CA VAL A 128 -0.87 -12.87 1.59
C VAL A 128 -0.66 -12.72 0.07
N PRO A 129 -0.96 -11.56 -0.52
CA PRO A 129 -0.75 -11.33 -1.96
C PRO A 129 0.68 -11.65 -2.39
N GLU A 130 0.84 -12.26 -3.57
CA GLU A 130 2.13 -12.79 -4.06
C GLU A 130 3.24 -11.74 -4.10
N ILE A 131 2.90 -10.48 -4.41
CA ILE A 131 3.85 -9.36 -4.42
C ILE A 131 4.65 -9.22 -3.11
N PHE A 132 4.05 -9.59 -1.97
CA PHE A 132 4.70 -9.47 -0.65
C PHE A 132 5.51 -10.70 -0.24
N ILE A 133 5.37 -11.83 -0.96
CA ILE A 133 6.00 -13.11 -0.59
C ILE A 133 6.88 -13.71 -1.69
N ALA A 134 6.76 -13.23 -2.93
CA ALA A 134 7.54 -13.73 -4.06
C ALA A 134 9.05 -13.58 -3.80
N PRO A 135 9.89 -14.53 -4.28
CA PRO A 135 11.34 -14.44 -4.12
C PRO A 135 11.90 -13.09 -4.59
N GLY A 136 12.80 -12.50 -3.80
CA GLY A 136 13.33 -11.14 -4.03
C GLY A 136 12.40 -10.04 -3.53
N SER A 137 11.16 -9.98 -4.05
CA SER A 137 10.17 -8.97 -3.61
C SER A 137 9.87 -9.07 -2.12
N GLY A 138 9.66 -10.28 -1.60
CA GLY A 138 9.38 -10.50 -0.18
C GLY A 138 10.51 -10.06 0.76
N GLU A 139 11.78 -10.18 0.35
CA GLU A 139 12.90 -9.67 1.15
C GLU A 139 12.92 -8.14 1.16
N SER A 140 12.65 -7.51 0.00
CA SER A 140 12.52 -6.05 -0.10
C SER A 140 11.41 -5.54 0.81
N TRP A 141 10.23 -6.16 0.77
CA TRP A 141 9.11 -5.82 1.66
C TRP A 141 9.43 -6.04 3.13
N ARG A 142 10.16 -7.11 3.47
CA ARG A 142 10.58 -7.34 4.86
C ARG A 142 11.51 -6.23 5.36
N LEU A 143 12.49 -5.83 4.55
CA LEU A 143 13.38 -4.71 4.86
C LEU A 143 12.60 -3.40 4.99
N ARG A 144 11.70 -3.13 4.05
CA ARG A 144 10.81 -1.96 4.05
C ARG A 144 9.96 -1.89 5.32
N CYS A 145 9.26 -2.97 5.66
CA CYS A 145 8.45 -3.03 6.87
C CYS A 145 9.31 -2.81 8.14
N ARG A 146 10.49 -3.43 8.24
CA ARG A 146 11.42 -3.17 9.36
C ARG A 146 11.79 -1.70 9.48
N TRP A 147 12.12 -1.06 8.36
CA TRP A 147 12.46 0.36 8.32
C TRP A 147 11.27 1.25 8.73
N TRP A 148 10.09 0.96 8.19
CA TRP A 148 8.87 1.73 8.43
C TRP A 148 8.38 1.69 9.87
N LEU A 149 8.68 0.63 10.63
CA LEU A 149 8.40 0.60 12.09
C LEU A 149 9.02 1.79 12.82
N THR A 150 10.20 2.24 12.40
CA THR A 150 10.89 3.38 13.03
C THR A 150 10.51 4.70 12.38
N ARG A 151 10.48 4.73 11.05
CA ARG A 151 10.27 5.94 10.25
C ARG A 151 8.83 6.46 10.31
N HIS A 152 7.85 5.56 10.21
CA HIS A 152 6.44 5.91 10.01
C HIS A 152 5.55 5.53 11.18
N PHE A 153 5.93 4.53 11.98
CA PHE A 153 5.04 3.92 12.97
C PHE A 153 5.61 3.82 14.39
N SER A 154 6.68 4.56 14.69
CA SER A 154 7.23 4.57 16.05
C SER A 154 6.29 5.30 17.01
N LYS A 155 6.44 5.04 18.32
CA LYS A 155 5.61 5.69 19.35
C LYS A 155 5.70 7.22 19.30
N SER A 156 6.89 7.76 19.03
CA SER A 156 7.08 9.21 18.89
C SER A 156 6.36 9.76 17.66
N ILE A 157 6.36 9.03 16.55
CA ILE A 157 5.62 9.43 15.34
C ILE A 157 4.12 9.41 15.60
N LEU A 158 3.59 8.38 16.26
CA LEU A 158 2.17 8.34 16.65
C LEU A 158 1.76 9.56 17.49
N VAL A 159 2.56 9.90 18.51
CA VAL A 159 2.29 11.08 19.34
C VAL A 159 2.29 12.36 18.50
N SER A 160 3.25 12.49 17.58
CA SER A 160 3.32 13.64 16.66
C SER A 160 2.13 13.69 15.70
N ASP A 161 1.72 12.56 15.13
CA ASP A 161 0.60 12.48 14.19
C ASP A 161 -0.71 12.85 14.88
N ILE A 162 -0.94 12.36 16.11
CA ILE A 162 -2.09 12.76 16.94
C ILE A 162 -2.05 14.27 17.23
N ALA A 163 -0.88 14.80 17.63
CA ALA A 163 -0.73 16.21 17.95
C ALA A 163 -0.91 17.12 16.72
N SER A 164 -0.65 16.62 15.51
CA SER A 164 -0.84 17.38 14.28
C SER A 164 -2.31 17.69 13.97
N GLY A 165 -3.24 16.86 14.46
CA GLY A 165 -4.66 16.97 14.19
C GLY A 165 -5.10 16.54 12.79
N ASP A 166 -4.19 16.06 11.93
CA ASP A 166 -4.55 15.50 10.61
C ASP A 166 -5.14 14.09 10.77
N LEU A 167 -6.44 14.05 11.04
CA LEU A 167 -7.16 12.80 11.31
C LEU A 167 -7.23 11.89 10.09
N GLU A 168 -7.24 12.42 8.87
CA GLU A 168 -7.23 11.59 7.67
C GLU A 168 -5.89 10.90 7.50
N LEU A 169 -4.78 11.64 7.61
CA LEU A 169 -3.44 11.06 7.54
C LEU A 169 -3.25 10.00 8.63
N LEU A 170 -3.65 10.31 9.87
CA LEU A 170 -3.59 9.38 10.99
C LEU A 170 -4.35 8.09 10.69
N THR A 171 -5.58 8.23 10.18
CA THR A 171 -6.45 7.11 9.78
C THR A 171 -5.84 6.26 8.68
N TYR A 172 -5.34 6.88 7.59
CA TYR A 172 -4.81 6.13 6.46
C TYR A 172 -3.45 5.49 6.75
N LYS A 173 -2.63 6.10 7.60
CA LYS A 173 -1.42 5.44 8.16
C LYS A 173 -1.80 4.21 8.97
N ALA A 174 -2.81 4.31 9.84
CA ALA A 174 -3.30 3.17 10.61
C ALA A 174 -3.87 2.08 9.69
N ALA A 175 -4.69 2.45 8.71
CA ALA A 175 -5.29 1.56 7.73
C ALA A 175 -4.24 0.84 6.86
N ALA A 176 -3.18 1.51 6.43
CA ALA A 176 -2.07 0.85 5.75
C ALA A 176 -1.34 -0.11 6.70
N SER A 177 -1.03 0.36 7.93
CA SER A 177 -0.27 -0.43 8.90
C SER A 177 -0.99 -1.71 9.35
N CYS A 178 -2.33 -1.76 9.37
CA CYS A 178 -3.05 -2.99 9.73
C CYS A 178 -2.89 -4.07 8.65
N HIS A 179 -2.81 -3.69 7.37
CA HIS A 179 -2.50 -4.62 6.27
C HIS A 179 -1.05 -5.12 6.31
N LEU A 180 -0.11 -4.25 6.72
CA LEU A 180 1.30 -4.62 6.85
C LEU A 180 1.55 -5.51 8.07
N TYR A 181 1.16 -5.05 9.26
CA TYR A 181 1.56 -5.61 10.56
C TYR A 181 0.44 -6.31 11.31
N GLY A 182 -0.80 -6.24 10.83
CA GLY A 182 -1.97 -6.85 11.46
C GLY A 182 -2.78 -5.89 12.30
N ARG A 183 -4.04 -6.24 12.54
CA ARG A 183 -5.00 -5.44 13.31
C ARG A 183 -4.61 -5.18 14.76
N GLU A 184 -3.80 -6.06 15.35
CA GLU A 184 -3.32 -5.97 16.74
C GLU A 184 -2.07 -5.10 16.87
N PHE A 185 -1.55 -4.56 15.76
CA PHE A 185 -0.38 -3.70 15.79
C PHE A 185 -0.64 -2.44 16.64
N GLY A 186 0.28 -2.13 17.56
CA GLY A 186 0.06 -1.09 18.58
C GLY A 186 -0.28 0.29 18.03
N TYR A 187 0.18 0.65 16.83
CA TYR A 187 -0.22 1.89 16.15
C TYR A 187 -1.72 1.87 15.78
N VAL A 188 -2.21 0.77 15.21
CA VAL A 188 -3.61 0.58 14.79
C VAL A 188 -4.55 0.64 16.00
N VAL A 189 -4.20 -0.07 17.07
CA VAL A 189 -5.01 -0.13 18.30
C VAL A 189 -5.17 1.27 18.91
N GLN A 190 -4.06 1.99 19.08
CA GLN A 190 -4.08 3.32 19.68
C GLN A 190 -4.82 4.34 18.81
N VAL A 191 -4.66 4.31 17.48
CA VAL A 191 -5.44 5.19 16.59
C VAL A 191 -6.93 4.87 16.65
N SER A 192 -7.29 3.58 16.68
CA SER A 192 -8.70 3.16 16.79
C SER A 192 -9.33 3.65 18.11
N GLU A 193 -8.61 3.54 19.23
CA GLU A 193 -9.04 4.06 20.53
C GLU A 193 -9.16 5.59 20.52
N PHE A 194 -8.19 6.28 19.94
CA PHE A 194 -8.21 7.73 19.83
C PHE A 194 -9.43 8.23 19.03
N LEU A 195 -9.71 7.63 17.86
CA LEU A 195 -10.88 7.98 17.04
C LEU A 195 -12.21 7.69 17.74
N LYS A 196 -12.29 6.61 18.51
CA LYS A 196 -13.46 6.30 19.37
C LYS A 196 -13.65 7.36 20.44
N ASN A 197 -12.59 7.70 21.18
CA ASN A 197 -12.65 8.65 22.29
C ASN A 197 -12.96 10.09 21.84
N THR A 198 -12.65 10.42 20.59
CA THR A 198 -12.93 11.72 19.98
C THR A 198 -14.24 11.75 19.18
N ASN A 199 -15.04 10.67 19.21
CA ASN A 199 -16.29 10.52 18.46
C ASN A 199 -16.17 10.77 16.95
N ASN A 200 -15.01 10.45 16.35
CA ASN A 200 -14.78 10.60 14.91
C ASN A 200 -15.30 9.37 14.14
N THR A 201 -16.63 9.30 13.99
CA THR A 201 -17.33 8.13 13.43
C THR A 201 -16.91 7.79 12.01
N ASP A 202 -16.71 8.80 11.15
CA ASP A 202 -16.39 8.59 9.73
C ASP A 202 -15.00 7.99 9.54
N MET A 203 -14.01 8.54 10.23
CA MET A 203 -12.64 8.04 10.24
C MET A 203 -12.55 6.66 10.86
N LEU A 204 -13.29 6.43 11.95
CA LEU A 204 -13.37 5.11 12.58
C LEU A 204 -14.02 4.08 11.65
N PHE A 205 -15.06 4.45 10.91
CA PHE A 205 -15.69 3.58 9.91
C PHE A 205 -14.71 3.19 8.80
N ILE A 206 -13.96 4.17 8.27
CA ILE A 206 -12.90 3.93 7.28
C ILE A 206 -11.87 2.96 7.86
N LEU A 207 -11.30 3.23 9.04
CA LEU A 207 -10.29 2.38 9.65
C LEU A 207 -10.81 0.96 9.89
N ASN A 208 -12.03 0.82 10.41
CA ASN A 208 -12.64 -0.47 10.68
C ASN A 208 -12.77 -1.29 9.39
N ARG A 209 -13.14 -0.68 8.26
CA ARG A 209 -13.19 -1.40 6.97
C ARG A 209 -11.84 -2.06 6.63
N HIS A 210 -10.73 -1.36 6.84
CA HIS A 210 -9.40 -1.95 6.61
C HIS A 210 -9.06 -3.03 7.64
N VAL A 211 -9.31 -2.75 8.93
CA VAL A 211 -9.02 -3.68 10.04
C VAL A 211 -9.71 -5.04 9.84
N HIS A 212 -10.98 -5.05 9.44
CA HIS A 212 -11.74 -6.29 9.23
C HIS A 212 -11.23 -7.12 8.04
N ASN A 213 -10.61 -6.47 7.05
CA ASN A 213 -10.07 -7.13 5.85
C ASN A 213 -8.55 -7.37 5.95
N SER A 214 -7.94 -7.07 7.10
CA SER A 214 -6.49 -7.16 7.27
C SER A 214 -6.09 -8.29 8.22
N ALA A 215 -5.18 -9.14 7.76
CA ALA A 215 -4.53 -10.15 8.59
C ALA A 215 -3.08 -9.82 8.94
N GLY A 216 -2.49 -8.81 8.30
CA GLY A 216 -1.07 -8.46 8.47
C GLY A 216 -0.15 -9.45 7.76
N PHE A 217 0.51 -9.05 6.69
CA PHE A 217 1.39 -9.99 6.00
C PHE A 217 2.79 -10.12 6.63
N TYR A 218 3.30 -9.06 7.25
CA TYR A 218 4.67 -9.02 7.78
C TYR A 218 4.88 -10.02 8.93
N LEU A 219 3.95 -10.10 9.89
CA LEU A 219 4.06 -11.05 10.99
C LEU A 219 3.82 -12.51 10.56
N ASN A 220 3.10 -12.71 9.46
CA ASN A 220 2.90 -14.04 8.85
C ASN A 220 4.14 -14.53 8.08
N LEU A 221 5.06 -13.63 7.72
CA LEU A 221 6.33 -13.98 7.08
C LEU A 221 7.37 -14.52 8.08
N ASP A 222 7.37 -14.06 9.33
CA ASP A 222 8.29 -14.53 10.36
C ASP A 222 7.85 -15.90 10.94
N ARG A 223 6.53 -16.20 10.97
CA ARG A 223 6.02 -17.49 11.49
C ARG A 223 6.25 -18.69 10.57
N LYS A 224 6.49 -18.50 9.27
CA LYS A 224 6.76 -19.59 8.31
C LYS A 224 8.22 -20.05 8.27
N MET A 225 9.08 -19.51 9.14
CA MET A 225 10.50 -19.90 9.26
C MET A 225 10.84 -20.52 10.63
N LEU A 226 9.84 -20.87 11.43
CA LEU A 226 9.93 -21.74 12.61
C LEU A 226 9.18 -23.04 12.33
#